data_AF-I2QUM4-F1
#
_entry.id   AF-I2QUM4-F1
#
_cell.length_a   1.000
_cell.length_b   1.000
_cell.length_c   1.000
_cell.angle_alpha   90.00
_cell.angle_beta   90.00
_cell.angle_gamma   90.00
#
_symmetry.space_group_name_H-M   'P 1'
#
loop_
_entity.id
_entity.type
_entity.pdbx_description
1 polymer ?
#
loop_
_entity_poly.entity_id
_entity_poly.type
_entity_poly.pdbx_seq_one_letter_code
_entity_poly.pdbx_strand_id
1 'polypeptide(L)'
;MTNSADTTPQPLAPAQGTATDAQAQMNALTGDKGWVDRFLTSDPAAVKEFKALTGAIVDGGAADDVVASIMGGKAPELGNTVQREMASTVEMFREMAIDDGVTKQFISGEKVSAQEYQAVANLKRELMGSAEFVEAYLGGDLAAKKRMSIINAVLVNGVKVETAA
;
A
#
# COMPACT_ATOMS: atom_id res chain seq x y z
N MET A 1 48.18 -4.22 -25.72
CA MET A 1 48.34 -3.79 -24.31
C MET A 1 47.10 -3.00 -23.93
N THR A 2 46.24 -3.62 -23.13
CA THR A 2 44.94 -3.11 -22.66
C THR A 2 45.18 -2.14 -21.50
N ASN A 3 44.76 -0.88 -21.62
CA ASN A 3 44.72 0.04 -20.50
C ASN A 3 43.27 0.19 -20.03
N SER A 4 42.90 -0.60 -19.02
CA SER A 4 41.60 -0.55 -18.36
C SER A 4 41.54 0.74 -17.53
N ALA A 5 40.69 1.68 -17.94
CA ALA A 5 40.29 2.77 -17.06
C ALA A 5 39.31 2.19 -16.03
N ASP A 6 39.77 2.18 -14.80
CA ASP A 6 39.05 1.87 -13.57
C ASP A 6 37.87 2.86 -13.41
N THR A 7 36.65 2.42 -13.72
CA THR A 7 35.42 3.15 -13.35
C THR A 7 34.78 2.47 -12.15
N THR A 8 35.33 2.75 -10.98
CA THR A 8 34.61 2.51 -9.72
C THR A 8 33.38 3.44 -9.70
N PRO A 9 32.13 2.93 -9.64
CA PRO A 9 30.97 3.80 -9.59
C PRO A 9 30.96 4.54 -8.25
N GLN A 10 31.03 5.86 -8.31
CA GLN A 10 30.93 6.74 -7.17
C GLN A 10 29.54 6.56 -6.50
N PRO A 11 29.45 6.40 -5.17
CA PRO A 11 28.15 6.39 -4.49
C PRO A 11 27.44 7.71 -4.76
N LEU A 12 26.32 7.66 -5.50
CA LEU A 12 25.49 8.84 -5.72
C LEU A 12 24.87 9.21 -4.37
N ALA A 13 25.11 10.46 -3.94
CA ALA A 13 24.56 11.01 -2.71
C ALA A 13 23.02 10.92 -2.71
N PRO A 14 22.37 10.77 -1.53
CA PRO A 14 20.92 10.68 -1.44
C PRO A 14 20.27 11.93 -2.04
N ALA A 15 19.59 11.76 -3.16
CA ALA A 15 18.89 12.84 -3.84
C ALA A 15 17.72 13.33 -2.96
N GLN A 16 17.71 14.62 -2.73
CA GLN A 16 16.63 15.32 -2.04
C GLN A 16 15.41 15.38 -2.98
N GLY A 17 14.30 14.74 -2.61
CA GLY A 17 13.04 15.49 -2.50
C GLY A 17 11.76 15.02 -3.21
N THR A 18 11.75 14.23 -4.28
CA THR A 18 10.46 13.88 -4.94
C THR A 18 10.38 12.44 -5.46
N ALA A 19 9.17 11.84 -5.42
CA ALA A 19 8.95 10.48 -5.94
C ALA A 19 9.31 10.34 -7.43
N THR A 20 9.15 11.42 -8.20
CA THR A 20 9.52 11.46 -9.62
C THR A 20 11.02 11.23 -9.83
N ASP A 21 11.86 11.82 -8.98
CA ASP A 21 13.31 11.64 -9.05
C ASP A 21 13.72 10.22 -8.64
N ALA A 22 13.06 9.66 -7.63
CA ALA A 22 13.27 8.28 -7.21
C ALA A 22 12.82 7.27 -8.28
N GLN A 23 11.73 7.55 -9.00
CA GLN A 23 11.27 6.74 -10.12
C GLN A 23 12.23 6.82 -11.31
N ALA A 24 12.75 8.00 -11.63
CA ALA A 24 13.76 8.17 -12.68
C ALA A 24 15.05 7.40 -12.35
N GLN A 25 15.48 7.40 -11.09
CA GLN A 25 16.62 6.62 -10.62
C GLN A 25 16.36 5.12 -10.68
N MET A 26 15.17 4.66 -10.29
CA MET A 26 14.79 3.25 -10.42
C MET A 26 14.81 2.78 -11.88
N ASN A 27 14.30 3.59 -12.81
CA ASN A 27 14.32 3.29 -14.24
C ASN A 27 15.75 3.25 -14.81
N ALA A 28 16.65 4.11 -14.31
CA ALA A 28 18.06 4.10 -14.70
C ALA A 28 18.79 2.85 -14.17
N LEU A 29 18.58 2.47 -12.91
CA LEU A 29 19.21 1.30 -12.29
C LEU A 29 18.75 -0.02 -12.93
N THR A 30 17.46 -0.14 -13.24
CA THR A 30 16.92 -1.31 -13.95
C THR A 30 17.41 -1.42 -15.40
N GLY A 31 17.89 -0.32 -15.99
CA GLY A 31 18.61 -0.31 -17.27
C GLY A 31 20.08 -0.73 -17.19
N ASP A 32 20.68 -0.74 -15.98
CA ASP A 32 22.06 -1.15 -15.76
C ASP A 32 22.16 -2.66 -15.43
N LYS A 33 22.68 -3.43 -16.37
CA LYS A 33 22.87 -4.88 -16.21
C LYS A 33 23.76 -5.26 -15.02
N GLY A 34 24.79 -4.46 -14.73
CA GLY A 34 25.69 -4.74 -13.60
C GLY A 34 25.02 -4.48 -12.24
N TRP A 35 24.06 -3.56 -12.20
CA TRP A 35 23.20 -3.38 -11.03
C TRP A 35 22.17 -4.52 -10.92
N VAL A 36 21.51 -4.89 -12.02
CA VAL A 36 20.52 -5.98 -12.05
C VAL A 36 21.13 -7.30 -11.62
N ASP A 37 22.32 -7.65 -12.11
CA ASP A 37 23.00 -8.90 -11.73
C ASP A 37 23.31 -8.92 -10.23
N ARG A 38 23.79 -7.80 -9.67
CA ARG A 38 24.03 -7.67 -8.22
C ARG A 38 22.74 -7.82 -7.42
N PHE A 39 21.67 -7.16 -7.85
CA PHE A 39 20.37 -7.27 -7.20
C PHE A 39 19.83 -8.72 -7.24
N LEU A 40 19.92 -9.40 -8.39
CA LEU A 40 19.49 -10.80 -8.54
C LEU A 40 20.31 -11.77 -7.69
N THR A 41 21.60 -11.49 -7.48
CA THR A 41 22.44 -12.23 -6.54
C THR A 41 22.24 -11.84 -5.06
N SER A 42 21.22 -11.01 -4.77
CA SER A 42 20.89 -10.52 -3.43
C SER A 42 22.03 -9.72 -2.75
N ASP A 43 22.80 -8.98 -3.54
CA ASP A 43 23.81 -8.07 -3.01
C ASP A 43 23.17 -7.07 -2.01
N PRO A 44 23.68 -6.97 -0.77
CA PRO A 44 23.07 -6.13 0.26
C PRO A 44 22.99 -4.64 -0.09
N ALA A 45 23.93 -4.12 -0.88
CA ALA A 45 23.93 -2.72 -1.28
C ALA A 45 22.85 -2.46 -2.33
N ALA A 46 22.76 -3.31 -3.35
CA ALA A 46 21.72 -3.23 -4.38
C ALA A 46 20.30 -3.38 -3.78
N VAL A 47 20.12 -4.31 -2.82
CA VAL A 47 18.84 -4.49 -2.12
C VAL A 47 18.48 -3.27 -1.27
N LYS A 48 19.45 -2.66 -0.58
CA LYS A 48 19.23 -1.45 0.23
C LYS A 48 18.84 -0.26 -0.63
N GLU A 49 19.49 -0.09 -1.78
CA GLU A 49 19.21 0.97 -2.74
C GLU A 49 17.82 0.81 -3.37
N PHE A 50 17.46 -0.41 -3.78
CA PHE A 50 16.10 -0.73 -4.24
C PHE A 50 15.03 -0.38 -3.20
N LYS A 51 15.24 -0.78 -1.94
CA LYS A 51 14.30 -0.48 -0.84
C LYS A 51 14.16 1.02 -0.57
N ALA A 52 15.27 1.75 -0.60
CA ALA A 52 15.27 3.20 -0.37
C ALA A 52 14.52 3.95 -1.47
N LEU A 53 14.78 3.61 -2.74
CA LEU A 53 14.09 4.22 -3.88
C LEU A 53 12.61 3.85 -3.91
N THR A 54 12.27 2.59 -3.63
CA THR A 54 10.88 2.14 -3.52
C THR A 54 10.15 2.89 -2.41
N GLY A 55 10.78 3.09 -1.25
CA GLY A 55 10.23 3.91 -0.17
C GLY A 55 9.98 5.35 -0.61
N ALA A 56 10.97 5.99 -1.24
CA ALA A 56 10.84 7.37 -1.71
C ALA A 56 9.78 7.56 -2.81
N ILE A 57 9.58 6.56 -3.69
CA ILE A 57 8.51 6.56 -4.70
C ILE A 57 7.13 6.48 -4.02
N VAL A 58 7.00 5.60 -3.02
CA VAL A 58 5.75 5.41 -2.26
C VAL A 58 5.43 6.66 -1.43
N ASP A 59 6.42 7.21 -0.74
CA ASP A 59 6.25 8.34 0.18
C ASP A 59 6.07 9.69 -0.55
N GLY A 60 6.62 9.84 -1.76
CA GLY A 60 6.77 11.12 -2.43
C GLY A 60 5.74 11.48 -3.51
N GLY A 61 4.78 10.61 -3.87
CA GLY A 61 3.84 10.99 -4.95
C GLY A 61 2.95 9.93 -5.60
N ALA A 62 2.75 8.74 -5.07
CA ALA A 62 2.04 7.70 -5.83
C ALA A 62 0.91 6.98 -5.09
N ALA A 63 0.48 7.41 -3.89
CA ALA A 63 -0.59 6.71 -3.19
C ALA A 63 -1.89 6.71 -4.02
N ASP A 64 -2.30 7.86 -4.55
CA ASP A 64 -3.53 7.99 -5.33
C ASP A 64 -3.44 7.32 -6.72
N ASP A 65 -2.30 7.39 -7.40
CA ASP A 65 -2.10 6.74 -8.71
C ASP A 65 -1.98 5.22 -8.59
N VAL A 66 -1.33 4.72 -7.53
CA VAL A 66 -1.28 3.28 -7.21
C VAL A 66 -2.67 2.78 -6.84
N VAL A 67 -3.40 3.52 -6.00
CA VAL A 67 -4.79 3.20 -5.65
C VAL A 67 -5.68 3.20 -6.90
N ALA A 68 -5.56 4.19 -7.78
CA ALA A 68 -6.32 4.24 -9.02
C ALA A 68 -5.98 3.06 -9.96
N SER A 69 -4.71 2.67 -10.05
CA SER A 69 -4.27 1.52 -10.84
C SER A 69 -4.81 0.20 -10.29
N ILE A 70 -4.78 0.01 -8.97
CA ILE A 70 -5.30 -1.18 -8.29
C ILE A 70 -6.82 -1.26 -8.43
N MET A 71 -7.54 -0.16 -8.21
CA MET A 71 -8.99 -0.08 -8.44
C MET A 71 -9.34 -0.34 -9.91
N GLY A 72 -8.49 0.09 -10.85
CA GLY A 72 -8.63 -0.19 -12.28
C GLY A 72 -8.31 -1.63 -12.71
N GLY A 73 -7.97 -2.53 -11.77
CA GLY A 73 -7.62 -3.92 -12.07
C GLY A 73 -6.22 -4.09 -12.69
N LYS A 74 -5.39 -3.05 -12.65
CA LYS A 74 -4.01 -3.06 -13.14
C LYS A 74 -3.07 -3.09 -11.94
N ALA A 75 -3.11 -4.19 -11.19
CA ALA A 75 -2.06 -4.45 -10.22
C ALA A 75 -0.73 -4.54 -10.98
N PRO A 76 0.32 -3.80 -10.58
CA PRO A 76 1.61 -3.89 -11.24
C PRO A 76 2.11 -5.35 -11.17
N GLU A 77 2.52 -5.93 -12.31
CA GLU A 77 3.00 -7.32 -12.36
C GLU A 77 4.21 -7.55 -11.43
N LEU A 78 5.02 -6.51 -11.26
CA LEU A 78 6.15 -6.43 -10.32
C LEU A 78 5.82 -5.56 -9.08
N GLY A 79 4.55 -5.54 -8.68
CA GLY A 79 4.15 -4.88 -7.45
C GLY A 79 4.82 -5.51 -6.24
N ASN A 80 5.24 -4.68 -5.29
CA ASN A 80 5.71 -5.17 -4.00
C ASN A 80 4.57 -5.94 -3.28
N THR A 81 4.92 -6.73 -2.25
CA THR A 81 3.94 -7.56 -1.51
C THR A 81 2.72 -6.76 -1.06
N VAL A 82 2.91 -5.51 -0.65
CA VAL A 82 1.84 -4.61 -0.19
C VAL A 82 0.86 -4.28 -1.31
N GLN A 83 1.32 -3.99 -2.52
CA GLN A 83 0.44 -3.71 -3.66
C GLN A 83 -0.37 -4.94 -4.10
N ARG A 84 0.22 -6.14 -3.99
CA ARG A 84 -0.50 -7.40 -4.24
C ARG A 84 -1.55 -7.67 -3.16
N GLU A 85 -1.23 -7.42 -1.89
CA GLU A 85 -2.18 -7.52 -0.79
C GLU A 85 -3.34 -6.52 -0.96
N MET A 86 -3.06 -5.29 -1.39
CA MET A 86 -4.08 -4.30 -1.72
C MET A 86 -4.98 -4.77 -2.87
N ALA A 87 -4.41 -5.30 -3.96
CA ALA A 87 -5.19 -5.84 -5.08
C ALA A 87 -6.10 -7.01 -4.66
N SER A 88 -5.55 -7.96 -3.89
CA SER A 88 -6.34 -9.06 -3.32
C SER A 88 -7.44 -8.56 -2.39
N THR A 89 -7.19 -7.49 -1.64
CA THR A 89 -8.20 -6.87 -0.78
C THR A 89 -9.32 -6.21 -1.59
N VAL A 90 -9.00 -5.56 -2.72
CA VAL A 90 -10.01 -5.01 -3.64
C VAL A 90 -10.87 -6.12 -4.23
N GLU A 91 -10.28 -7.24 -4.65
CA GLU A 91 -11.03 -8.41 -5.14
C GLU A 91 -11.98 -8.95 -4.06
N MET A 92 -11.48 -9.14 -2.84
CA MET A 92 -12.30 -9.58 -1.71
C MET A 92 -13.47 -8.61 -1.43
N PHE A 93 -13.24 -7.30 -1.54
CA PHE A 93 -14.29 -6.30 -1.33
C PHE A 93 -15.34 -6.31 -2.44
N ARG A 94 -14.94 -6.56 -3.69
CA ARG A 94 -15.87 -6.75 -4.82
C ARG A 94 -16.72 -8.01 -4.67
N GLU A 95 -16.14 -9.12 -4.22
CA GLU A 95 -16.89 -10.34 -3.91
C GLU A 95 -17.95 -10.11 -2.81
N MET A 96 -17.64 -9.24 -1.85
CA MET A 96 -18.59 -8.80 -0.82
C MET A 96 -19.55 -7.69 -1.29
N ALA A 97 -19.50 -7.30 -2.56
CA ALA A 97 -20.24 -6.18 -3.13
C ALA A 97 -20.10 -4.88 -2.32
N ILE A 98 -18.94 -4.63 -1.72
CA ILE A 98 -18.60 -3.37 -1.05
C ILE A 98 -18.44 -2.29 -2.11
N ASP A 99 -18.91 -1.08 -1.81
CA ASP A 99 -18.84 0.04 -2.72
C ASP A 99 -17.39 0.43 -3.03
N ASP A 100 -17.10 0.78 -4.28
CA ASP A 100 -15.75 1.15 -4.74
C ASP A 100 -15.23 2.40 -4.02
N GLY A 101 -16.10 3.32 -3.58
CA GLY A 101 -15.72 4.47 -2.77
C GLY A 101 -15.20 4.08 -1.40
N VAL A 102 -15.87 3.16 -0.71
CA VAL A 102 -15.42 2.61 0.59
C VAL A 102 -14.15 1.79 0.43
N THR A 103 -14.06 1.02 -0.65
CA THR A 103 -12.87 0.25 -1.00
C THR A 103 -11.67 1.17 -1.21
N LYS A 104 -11.85 2.26 -1.97
CA LYS A 104 -10.84 3.29 -2.19
C LYS A 104 -10.39 3.93 -0.88
N GLN A 105 -11.33 4.35 -0.02
CA GLN A 105 -11.00 4.92 1.28
C GLN A 105 -10.17 3.97 2.15
N PHE A 106 -10.50 2.67 2.11
CA PHE A 106 -9.74 1.65 2.84
C PHE A 106 -8.29 1.56 2.34
N ILE A 107 -8.09 1.33 1.04
CA ILE A 107 -6.75 1.14 0.46
C ILE A 107 -5.90 2.42 0.39
N SER A 108 -6.55 3.59 0.33
CA SER A 108 -5.88 4.90 0.44
C SER A 108 -5.43 5.20 1.88
N GLY A 109 -5.86 4.42 2.87
CA GLY A 109 -5.59 4.70 4.28
C GLY A 109 -6.25 5.99 4.75
N GLU A 110 -7.35 6.40 4.11
CA GLU A 110 -8.03 7.65 4.44
C GLU A 110 -8.56 7.55 5.88
N LYS A 111 -8.13 8.51 6.71
CA LYS A 111 -8.46 8.53 8.14
C LYS A 111 -9.77 9.27 8.36
N VAL A 112 -10.60 8.71 9.24
CA VAL A 112 -11.89 9.32 9.62
C VAL A 112 -11.71 10.28 10.79
N SER A 113 -12.72 11.12 11.05
CA SER A 113 -12.73 11.97 12.25
C SER A 113 -12.80 11.13 13.54
N ALA A 114 -12.40 11.74 14.66
CA ALA A 114 -12.48 11.08 15.97
C ALA A 114 -13.93 10.68 16.34
N GLN A 115 -14.89 11.50 15.93
CA GLN A 115 -16.31 11.26 16.16
C GLN A 115 -16.82 10.06 15.35
N GLU A 116 -16.47 9.98 14.07
CA GLU A 116 -16.83 8.85 13.20
C GLU A 116 -16.19 7.56 13.68
N TYR A 117 -14.91 7.60 14.06
CA TYR A 117 -14.22 6.45 14.63
C TYR A 117 -14.93 5.93 15.89
N GLN A 118 -15.29 6.82 16.82
CA GLN A 118 -16.03 6.41 18.02
C GLN A 118 -17.41 5.85 17.69
N ALA A 119 -18.14 6.45 16.75
CA ALA A 119 -19.44 5.96 16.32
C ALA A 119 -19.34 4.54 15.74
N VAL A 120 -18.34 4.29 14.88
CA VAL A 120 -18.09 2.96 14.30
C VAL A 120 -17.61 1.96 15.36
N ALA A 121 -16.78 2.38 16.31
CA ALA A 121 -16.34 1.52 17.41
C ALA A 121 -17.52 1.11 18.32
N ASN A 122 -18.44 2.04 18.60
CA ASN A 122 -19.66 1.75 19.35
C ASN A 122 -20.58 0.82 18.56
N LEU A 123 -20.76 1.06 17.27
CA LEU A 123 -21.54 0.18 16.40
C LEU A 123 -20.96 -1.24 16.36
N LYS A 124 -19.62 -1.39 16.29
CA LYS A 124 -18.97 -2.71 16.38
C LYS A 124 -19.32 -3.41 17.69
N ARG A 125 -19.27 -2.67 18.80
CA ARG A 125 -19.58 -3.21 20.13
C ARG A 125 -21.04 -3.66 20.22
N GLU A 126 -21.97 -2.87 19.70
CA GLU A 126 -23.41 -3.19 19.65
C GLU A 126 -23.67 -4.45 18.81
N LEU A 127 -23.09 -4.53 17.62
CA LEU A 127 -23.25 -5.69 16.74
C LEU A 127 -22.64 -6.96 17.35
N MET A 128 -21.45 -6.87 17.96
CA MET A 128 -20.82 -8.00 18.63
C MET A 128 -21.53 -8.41 19.93
N GLY A 129 -22.35 -7.52 20.50
CA GLY A 129 -23.24 -7.83 21.62
C GLY A 129 -24.56 -8.48 21.19
N SER A 130 -24.91 -8.45 19.90
CA SER A 130 -26.11 -9.07 19.35
C SER A 130 -25.84 -10.53 18.98
N ALA A 131 -26.49 -11.46 19.68
CA ALA A 131 -26.38 -12.89 19.38
C ALA A 131 -26.81 -13.22 17.94
N GLU A 132 -27.86 -12.57 17.44
CA GLU A 132 -28.36 -12.72 16.08
C GLU A 132 -27.30 -12.31 15.05
N PHE A 133 -26.64 -11.16 15.27
CA PHE A 133 -25.60 -10.71 14.36
C PHE A 133 -24.35 -11.61 14.41
N VAL A 134 -23.95 -12.04 15.61
CA VAL A 134 -22.79 -12.93 15.77
C VAL A 134 -23.04 -14.27 15.08
N GLU A 135 -24.23 -14.84 15.23
CA GLU A 135 -24.62 -16.07 14.53
C GLU A 135 -24.61 -15.88 13.02
N ALA A 136 -25.21 -14.81 12.50
CA ALA A 136 -25.19 -14.50 11.07
C ALA A 136 -23.75 -14.32 10.53
N TYR A 137 -22.91 -13.56 11.25
CA TYR A 137 -21.54 -13.30 10.87
C TYR A 137 -20.68 -14.58 10.85
N LEU A 138 -20.74 -15.39 11.91
CA LEU A 138 -20.00 -16.64 12.01
C LEU A 138 -20.55 -17.73 11.08
N GLY A 139 -21.87 -17.73 10.86
CA GLY A 139 -22.56 -18.60 9.90
C GLY A 139 -22.28 -18.25 8.45
N GLY A 140 -21.59 -17.13 8.20
CA GLY A 140 -21.12 -16.76 6.88
C GLY A 140 -22.10 -15.92 6.05
N ASP A 141 -23.13 -15.36 6.67
CA ASP A 141 -24.06 -14.44 6.02
C ASP A 141 -23.32 -13.28 5.36
N LEU A 142 -23.63 -13.04 4.09
CA LEU A 142 -22.91 -12.07 3.27
C LEU A 142 -23.15 -10.64 3.76
N ALA A 143 -24.36 -10.30 4.20
CA ALA A 143 -24.68 -8.97 4.68
C ALA A 143 -23.98 -8.67 6.01
N ALA A 144 -23.94 -9.64 6.92
CA ALA A 144 -23.21 -9.54 8.19
C ALA A 144 -21.69 -9.42 7.96
N LYS A 145 -21.11 -10.22 7.06
CA LYS A 145 -19.69 -10.13 6.67
C LYS A 145 -19.35 -8.79 6.05
N LYS A 146 -20.14 -8.34 5.07
CA LYS A 146 -19.97 -7.03 4.43
C LYS A 146 -19.97 -5.91 5.46
N ARG A 147 -20.93 -5.93 6.38
CA ARG A 147 -21.06 -4.91 7.43
C ARG A 147 -19.86 -4.91 8.39
N MET A 148 -19.39 -6.08 8.82
CA MET A 148 -18.20 -6.18 9.68
C MET A 148 -16.91 -5.77 8.95
N SER A 149 -16.77 -6.11 7.67
CA SER A 149 -15.63 -5.70 6.84
C SER A 149 -15.53 -4.18 6.71
N ILE A 150 -16.65 -3.49 6.47
CA ILE A 150 -16.69 -2.01 6.41
C ILE A 150 -16.30 -1.40 7.78
N ILE A 151 -16.83 -1.95 8.87
CA ILE A 151 -16.50 -1.49 10.23
C ILE A 151 -15.01 -1.66 10.52
N ASN A 152 -14.45 -2.83 10.20
CA ASN A 152 -13.02 -3.09 10.40
C ASN A 152 -12.15 -2.20 9.50
N ALA A 153 -12.59 -1.93 8.27
CA ALA A 153 -11.89 -1.04 7.36
C ALA A 153 -11.68 0.36 7.97
N VAL A 154 -12.75 0.94 8.51
CA VAL A 154 -12.68 2.26 9.18
C VAL A 154 -11.80 2.22 10.42
N LEU A 155 -11.93 1.18 11.25
CA LEU A 155 -11.19 1.10 12.52
C LEU A 155 -9.68 0.82 12.33
N VAL A 156 -9.29 0.13 11.26
CA VAL A 156 -7.88 -0.12 10.94
C VAL A 156 -7.17 1.15 10.45
N ASN A 157 -7.82 1.98 9.66
CA ASN A 157 -7.24 3.22 9.12
C ASN A 157 -7.04 4.31 10.19
N GLY A 158 -7.83 4.26 11.26
CA GLY A 158 -7.66 5.12 12.43
C GLY A 158 -8.14 6.55 12.25
N VAL A 159 -7.77 7.40 13.22
CA VAL A 159 -8.27 8.78 13.34
C VAL A 159 -7.32 9.77 12.69
N LYS A 160 -7.86 10.76 11.98
CA LYS A 160 -7.10 11.91 11.48
C LYS A 160 -6.49 12.66 12.66
N VAL A 161 -5.16 12.69 12.74
CA VAL A 161 -4.47 13.47 13.78
C VAL A 161 -4.64 14.94 13.42
N GLU A 162 -5.44 15.68 14.19
CA GLU A 162 -5.43 17.13 14.13
C GLU A 162 -4.11 17.61 14.74
N THR A 163 -3.16 18.00 13.90
CA THR A 163 -2.05 18.85 14.35
C THR A 163 -2.64 20.17 14.79
N ALA A 164 -2.74 20.38 16.10
CA ALA A 164 -2.99 21.69 16.68
C ALA A 164 -1.89 22.64 16.19
N ALA A 165 -2.28 23.69 15.48
CA ALA A 165 -1.44 24.82 15.13
C ALA A 165 -1.37 25.82 16.30
#